data_AF-A0A7V6IJB8-F1
#
_entry.id   AF-A0A7V6IJB8-F1
#
_cell.length_a   1.000
_cell.length_b   1.000
_cell.length_c   1.000
_cell.angle_alpha   90.00
_cell.angle_beta   90.00
_cell.angle_gamma   90.00
#
_symmetry.space_group_name_H-M   'P 1'
#
loop_
_entity.id
_entity.type
_entity.pdbx_description
1 polymer ?
#
loop_
_entity_poly.entity_id
_entity_poly.type
_entity_poly.pdbx_seq_one_letter_code
_entity_poly.pdbx_strand_id
1 'polypeptide(L)'
;MNKRNTYLFILYLLVAVVFASCTNNEKDKLHEKIKEQILLHEKEVTQIDSLKILEIDSLTRYGYIKVILEQLEYMEYDFYTTLNTDFDLSDSAYTELEIMLTEVQDLIDLYRGKTEENTDNETFFCYFVETEVWSSGEAQIYYYLISKDFKILDDPFDQVIE
;
A
#
# COMPACT_ATOMS: atom_id res chain seq x y z
N MET A 1 7.04 27.13 -46.04
CA MET A 1 7.28 26.24 -44.87
C MET A 1 7.56 24.84 -45.36
N ASN A 2 8.71 24.28 -45.00
CA ASN A 2 9.29 23.09 -45.61
C ASN A 2 8.45 21.83 -45.38
N LYS A 3 8.01 21.17 -46.46
CA LYS A 3 7.32 19.86 -46.43
C LYS A 3 8.05 18.80 -45.58
N ARG A 4 9.37 18.90 -45.50
CA ARG A 4 10.24 18.07 -44.67
C ARG A 4 10.00 18.25 -43.16
N ASN A 5 9.72 19.48 -42.71
CA ASN A 5 9.41 19.75 -41.30
C ASN A 5 8.02 19.25 -40.93
N THR A 6 7.06 19.32 -41.87
CA THR A 6 5.71 18.75 -41.69
C THR A 6 5.75 17.23 -41.58
N TYR A 7 6.54 16.55 -42.43
CA TYR A 7 6.72 15.10 -42.35
C TYR A 7 7.36 14.66 -41.02
N LEU A 8 8.41 15.35 -40.59
CA LEU A 8 9.06 15.07 -39.30
C LEU A 8 8.08 15.28 -38.14
N PHE A 9 7.29 16.34 -38.16
CA PHE A 9 6.28 16.61 -37.14
C PHE A 9 5.21 15.50 -37.05
N ILE A 10 4.68 15.05 -38.19
CA ILE A 10 3.71 13.94 -38.24
C ILE A 10 4.33 12.64 -37.73
N LEU A 11 5.59 12.36 -38.08
CA LEU A 11 6.31 11.18 -37.60
C LEU A 11 6.48 11.19 -36.08
N TYR A 12 6.91 12.32 -35.50
CA TYR A 12 7.01 12.48 -34.05
C TYR A 12 5.66 12.31 -33.36
N LEU A 13 4.59 12.83 -33.95
CA LEU A 13 3.24 12.73 -33.40
C LEU A 13 2.72 11.28 -33.42
N LEU A 14 2.99 10.54 -34.50
CA LEU A 14 2.67 9.11 -34.58
C LEU A 14 3.45 8.28 -33.55
N VAL A 15 4.75 8.54 -33.40
CA VAL A 15 5.58 7.84 -32.39
C VAL A 15 5.07 8.14 -30.98
N ALA A 16 4.70 9.40 -30.69
CA ALA A 16 4.14 9.78 -29.39
C ALA A 16 2.80 9.08 -29.11
N VAL A 17 1.90 8.99 -30.10
CA VAL A 17 0.61 8.29 -29.96
C VAL A 17 0.81 6.79 -29.74
N VAL A 18 1.73 6.16 -30.49
CA VAL A 18 2.06 4.74 -30.32
C VAL A 18 2.67 4.49 -28.94
N PHE A 19 3.61 5.33 -28.49
CA PHE A 19 4.19 5.23 -27.14
C PHE A 19 3.13 5.38 -26.05
N ALA A 20 2.27 6.40 -26.14
CA ALA A 20 1.19 6.62 -25.18
C ALA A 20 0.20 5.44 -25.16
N SER A 21 -0.10 4.85 -26.32
CA SER A 21 -0.99 3.69 -26.42
C SER A 21 -0.35 2.42 -25.85
N CYS A 22 0.97 2.24 -25.99
CA CYS A 22 1.69 1.12 -25.38
C CYS A 22 1.72 1.27 -23.85
N THR A 23 2.05 2.45 -23.32
CA THR A 23 2.14 2.69 -21.87
C THR A 23 0.78 2.59 -21.18
N ASN A 24 -0.30 3.04 -21.82
CA ASN A 24 -1.64 2.93 -21.23
C ASN A 24 -2.09 1.47 -21.17
N ASN A 25 -1.83 0.68 -22.22
CA ASN A 25 -2.22 -0.73 -22.26
C ASN A 25 -1.48 -1.57 -21.20
N GLU A 26 -0.23 -1.22 -20.87
CA GLU A 26 0.52 -1.88 -19.78
C GLU A 26 -0.02 -1.50 -18.40
N LYS A 27 -0.33 -0.23 -18.16
CA LYS A 27 -0.93 0.23 -16.90
C LYS A 27 -2.33 -0.34 -16.68
N ASP A 28 -3.17 -0.36 -17.71
CA ASP A 28 -4.51 -0.92 -17.61
C ASP A 28 -4.45 -2.42 -17.27
N LYS A 29 -3.53 -3.16 -17.89
CA LYS A 29 -3.30 -4.57 -17.55
C LYS A 29 -2.79 -4.77 -16.13
N LEU A 30 -1.93 -3.88 -15.64
CA LEU A 30 -1.45 -3.92 -14.26
C LEU A 30 -2.60 -3.71 -13.28
N HIS A 31 -3.43 -2.69 -13.53
CA HIS A 31 -4.59 -2.36 -12.72
C HIS A 31 -5.59 -3.53 -12.67
N GLU A 32 -5.94 -4.11 -13.82
CA GLU A 32 -6.88 -5.25 -13.88
C GLU A 32 -6.34 -6.47 -13.11
N LYS A 33 -5.05 -6.81 -13.26
CA LYS A 33 -4.45 -7.92 -12.51
C LYS A 33 -4.50 -7.71 -11.01
N ILE A 34 -4.15 -6.51 -10.54
CA ILE A 34 -4.19 -6.18 -9.10
C ILE A 34 -5.63 -6.23 -8.59
N LYS A 35 -6.58 -5.69 -9.37
CA LYS A 35 -8.00 -5.70 -9.05
C LYS A 35 -8.54 -7.12 -8.91
N GLU A 36 -8.21 -8.01 -9.85
CA GLU A 36 -8.60 -9.42 -9.80
C GLU A 36 -8.10 -10.11 -8.51
N GLN A 37 -6.86 -9.84 -8.10
CA GLN A 37 -6.30 -10.45 -6.88
C GLN A 37 -6.99 -9.95 -5.61
N ILE A 38 -7.29 -8.65 -5.53
CA ILE A 38 -8.02 -8.09 -4.39
C ILE A 38 -9.44 -8.66 -4.31
N LEU A 39 -10.16 -8.73 -5.44
CA LEU A 39 -11.51 -9.32 -5.48
C LEU A 39 -11.52 -10.80 -5.08
N LEU A 40 -10.48 -11.56 -5.44
CA LEU A 40 -10.32 -12.94 -5.00
C LEU A 40 -10.12 -13.05 -3.47
N HIS A 41 -9.44 -12.08 -2.87
CA HIS A 41 -9.18 -12.03 -1.42
C HIS A 41 -10.43 -11.59 -0.62
N GLU A 42 -11.13 -10.55 -1.09
CA GLU A 42 -12.24 -9.90 -0.36
C GLU A 42 -13.60 -10.64 -0.43
N LYS A 43 -13.70 -11.76 -1.18
CA LYS A 43 -14.90 -12.61 -1.40
C LYS A 43 -15.95 -12.00 -2.35
N GLU A 44 -16.85 -12.87 -2.84
CA GLU A 44 -17.69 -12.71 -4.06
C GLU A 44 -18.75 -11.57 -4.09
N VAL A 45 -18.82 -10.67 -3.11
CA VAL A 45 -19.81 -9.56 -3.10
C VAL A 45 -19.14 -8.22 -2.80
N THR A 46 -18.01 -7.97 -3.46
CA THR A 46 -17.26 -6.72 -3.35
C THR A 46 -17.07 -6.09 -4.71
N GLN A 47 -17.25 -4.77 -4.78
CA GLN A 47 -16.94 -3.98 -5.98
C GLN A 47 -15.80 -3.03 -5.64
N ILE A 48 -14.79 -2.96 -6.50
CA ILE A 48 -13.71 -1.97 -6.37
C ILE A 48 -14.06 -0.76 -7.21
N ASP A 49 -14.24 0.38 -6.53
CA ASP A 49 -14.63 1.66 -7.15
C ASP A 49 -13.41 2.49 -7.54
N SER A 50 -12.36 2.46 -6.74
CA SER A 50 -11.11 3.13 -7.06
C SER A 50 -9.88 2.32 -6.63
N LEU A 51 -8.82 2.44 -7.43
CA LEU A 51 -7.56 1.73 -7.24
C LEU A 51 -6.41 2.69 -7.53
N LYS A 52 -5.56 2.96 -6.55
CA LYS A 52 -4.33 3.74 -6.70
C LYS A 52 -3.14 2.84 -6.42
N ILE A 53 -2.20 2.80 -7.37
CA ILE A 53 -1.05 1.90 -7.32
C ILE A 53 0.21 2.74 -7.29
N LEU A 54 1.04 2.51 -6.28
CA LEU A 54 2.39 3.05 -6.17
C LEU A 54 3.39 1.90 -6.38
N GLU A 55 4.20 2.01 -7.43
CA GLU A 55 5.28 1.07 -7.71
C GLU A 55 6.49 1.41 -6.84
N ILE A 56 6.97 0.43 -6.08
CA ILE A 56 8.16 0.58 -5.23
C ILE A 56 9.24 -0.38 -5.75
N ASP A 57 10.22 0.22 -6.44
CA ASP A 57 11.28 -0.51 -7.13
C ASP A 57 12.33 -1.13 -6.19
N SER A 58 12.45 -0.57 -4.99
CA SER A 58 13.51 -0.91 -4.06
C SER A 58 13.07 -0.65 -2.62
N LEU A 59 12.36 -1.63 -2.05
CA LEU A 59 12.03 -1.64 -0.63
C LEU A 59 12.88 -2.70 0.06
N THR A 60 13.72 -2.31 1.01
CA THR A 60 14.38 -3.29 1.88
C THR A 60 13.37 -3.75 2.93
N ARG A 61 13.48 -5.02 3.35
CA ARG A 61 12.68 -5.54 4.48
C ARG A 61 12.84 -4.67 5.72
N TYR A 62 14.09 -4.31 6.04
CA TYR A 62 14.39 -3.36 7.11
C TYR A 62 13.71 -2.00 6.94
N GLY A 63 13.74 -1.44 5.72
CA GLY A 63 13.11 -0.16 5.41
C GLY A 63 11.59 -0.18 5.60
N TYR A 64 10.93 -1.26 5.20
CA TYR A 64 9.50 -1.46 5.43
C TYR A 64 9.16 -1.53 6.92
N ILE A 65 9.86 -2.38 7.68
CA ILE A 65 9.62 -2.50 9.13
C ILE A 65 9.82 -1.16 9.81
N LYS A 66 10.89 -0.44 9.44
CA LYS A 66 11.21 0.86 10.01
C LYS A 66 10.09 1.87 9.81
N VAL A 67 9.50 1.94 8.61
CA VAL A 67 8.39 2.87 8.33
C VAL A 67 7.15 2.51 9.16
N ILE A 68 6.82 1.21 9.29
CA ILE A 68 5.70 0.78 10.15
C ILE A 68 5.96 1.15 11.61
N LEU A 69 7.15 0.84 12.12
CA LEU A 69 7.53 1.18 13.49
C LEU A 69 7.43 2.68 13.74
N GLU A 70 7.92 3.53 12.83
CA GLU A 70 7.81 4.98 12.95
C GLU A 70 6.34 5.45 13.04
N GLN A 71 5.42 4.82 12.29
CA GLN A 71 3.98 5.15 12.38
C GLN A 71 3.35 4.66 13.69
N LEU A 72 3.66 3.43 14.11
CA LEU A 72 3.14 2.86 15.35
C LEU A 72 3.63 3.62 16.58
N GLU A 73 4.91 3.99 16.63
CA GLU A 73 5.49 4.79 17.72
C GLU A 73 4.87 6.20 17.79
N TYR A 74 4.52 6.78 16.63
CA TYR A 74 3.78 8.04 16.58
C TYR A 74 2.35 7.87 17.12
N MET A 75 1.64 6.80 16.73
CA MET A 75 0.30 6.49 17.27
C MET A 75 0.32 6.25 18.78
N GLU A 76 1.31 5.50 19.26
CA GLU A 76 1.54 5.25 20.69
C GLU A 76 1.69 6.58 21.45
N TYR A 77 2.50 7.50 20.92
CA TYR A 77 2.70 8.83 21.51
C TYR A 77 1.41 9.65 21.56
N ASP A 78 0.62 9.66 20.47
CA ASP A 78 -0.64 10.40 20.41
C ASP A 78 -1.68 9.84 21.39
N PHE A 79 -1.80 8.51 21.50
CA PHE A 79 -2.67 7.87 22.49
C PHE A 79 -2.24 8.15 23.93
N TYR A 80 -0.94 8.02 24.23
CA TYR A 80 -0.42 8.38 25.56
C TYR A 80 -0.69 9.83 25.90
N THR A 81 -0.48 10.74 24.96
CA THR A 81 -0.70 12.17 25.19
C THR A 81 -2.18 12.43 25.45
N THR A 82 -3.08 11.84 24.65
CA THR A 82 -4.53 11.98 24.81
C THR A 82 -5.00 11.45 26.16
N LEU A 83 -4.58 10.24 26.57
CA LEU A 83 -4.94 9.65 27.87
C LEU A 83 -4.46 10.46 29.07
N ASN A 84 -3.29 11.12 28.97
CA ASN A 84 -2.68 11.83 30.09
C ASN A 84 -2.99 13.33 30.16
N THR A 85 -3.44 13.93 29.05
CA THR A 85 -3.61 15.40 28.96
C THR A 85 -5.03 15.84 28.65
N ASP A 86 -5.89 14.95 28.16
CA ASP A 86 -7.28 15.28 27.84
C ASP A 86 -8.23 14.89 28.98
N PHE A 87 -8.56 15.88 29.82
CA PHE A 87 -9.35 15.68 31.04
C PHE A 87 -10.86 15.47 30.80
N ASP A 88 -11.32 15.62 29.56
CA ASP A 88 -12.75 15.53 29.18
C ASP A 88 -13.13 14.19 28.52
N LEU A 89 -12.26 13.18 28.57
CA LEU A 89 -12.60 11.84 28.10
C LEU A 89 -13.68 11.20 28.97
N SER A 90 -14.69 10.60 28.33
CA SER A 90 -15.62 9.71 29.03
C SER A 90 -14.93 8.41 29.43
N ASP A 91 -15.42 7.75 30.48
CA ASP A 91 -14.87 6.46 30.94
C ASP A 91 -14.82 5.40 29.81
N SER A 92 -15.79 5.42 28.88
CA SER A 92 -15.79 4.50 27.74
C SER A 92 -14.72 4.83 26.72
N ALA A 93 -14.54 6.12 26.37
CA ALA A 93 -13.51 6.55 25.44
C ALA A 93 -12.12 6.32 26.00
N TYR A 94 -11.95 6.53 27.31
CA TYR A 94 -10.72 6.23 28.02
C TYR A 94 -10.36 4.74 27.94
N THR A 95 -11.33 3.86 28.24
CA THR A 95 -11.12 2.39 28.18
C THR A 95 -10.81 1.92 26.75
N GLU A 96 -11.51 2.47 25.75
CA GLU A 96 -11.26 2.15 24.34
C GLU A 96 -9.85 2.55 23.92
N LEU A 97 -9.40 3.76 24.28
CA LEU A 97 -8.04 4.22 24.01
C LEU A 97 -6.97 3.38 24.72
N GLU A 98 -7.21 2.89 25.95
CA GLU A 98 -6.28 1.98 26.64
C GLU A 98 -6.14 0.64 25.91
N ILE A 99 -7.24 0.10 25.38
CA ILE A 99 -7.22 -1.14 24.58
C ILE A 99 -6.42 -0.90 23.30
N MET A 100 -6.72 0.17 22.56
CA MET A 100 -6.00 0.52 21.33
C MET A 100 -4.51 0.75 21.57
N LEU A 101 -4.15 1.41 22.68
CA LEU A 101 -2.76 1.61 23.07
C LEU A 101 -2.05 0.29 23.31
N THR A 102 -2.69 -0.65 24.02
CA THR A 102 -2.14 -1.99 24.26
C THR A 102 -1.91 -2.73 22.94
N GLU A 103 -2.86 -2.68 22.02
CA GLU A 103 -2.72 -3.30 20.69
C GLU A 103 -1.56 -2.68 19.88
N VAL A 104 -1.41 -1.35 19.91
CA VAL A 104 -0.27 -0.68 19.26
C VAL A 104 1.06 -1.12 19.87
N GLN A 105 1.14 -1.25 21.20
CA GLN A 105 2.34 -1.70 21.89
C GLN A 105 2.71 -3.14 21.52
N ASP A 106 1.73 -4.05 21.50
CA ASP A 106 1.93 -5.43 21.08
C ASP A 106 2.45 -5.50 19.62
N LEU A 107 1.94 -4.64 18.73
CA LEU A 107 2.43 -4.54 17.35
C LEU A 107 3.85 -3.97 17.29
N ILE A 108 4.18 -2.93 18.06
CA ILE A 108 5.54 -2.38 18.12
C ILE A 108 6.54 -3.47 18.53
N ASP A 109 6.23 -4.22 19.58
CA ASP A 109 7.10 -5.27 20.08
C ASP A 109 7.28 -6.40 19.05
N LEU A 110 6.19 -6.80 18.37
CA LEU A 110 6.25 -7.75 17.26
C LEU A 110 7.21 -7.26 16.15
N TYR A 111 7.05 -6.03 15.68
CA TYR A 111 7.86 -5.50 14.57
C TYR A 111 9.31 -5.21 14.98
N ARG A 112 9.57 -4.83 16.23
CA ARG A 112 10.94 -4.73 16.77
C ARG A 112 11.63 -6.09 16.75
N GLY A 113 10.94 -7.15 17.21
CA GLY A 113 11.46 -8.52 17.14
C GLY A 113 11.83 -8.92 15.69
N LYS A 114 10.96 -8.60 14.73
CA LYS A 114 11.23 -8.87 13.30
C LYS A 114 12.42 -8.07 12.75
N THR A 115 12.71 -6.89 13.28
CA THR A 115 13.87 -6.08 12.88
C THR A 115 15.18 -6.74 13.30
N GLU A 116 15.21 -7.34 14.48
CA GLU A 116 16.39 -8.05 14.99
C GLU A 116 16.67 -9.34 14.19
N GLU A 117 15.61 -9.99 13.70
CA GLU A 117 15.71 -11.21 12.88
C GLU A 117 16.03 -10.93 11.40
N ASN A 118 15.53 -9.82 10.82
CA ASN A 118 15.75 -9.45 9.43
C ASN A 118 16.85 -8.38 9.29
N THR A 119 18.10 -8.81 9.28
CA THR A 119 19.25 -7.96 8.91
C THR A 119 19.51 -7.93 7.40
N ASP A 120 18.70 -8.63 6.62
CA ASP A 120 18.88 -8.71 5.17
C ASP A 120 18.47 -7.39 4.50
N ASN A 121 19.42 -6.83 3.74
CA ASN A 121 19.23 -5.61 2.97
C ASN A 121 18.84 -5.91 1.51
N GLU A 122 18.50 -7.16 1.20
CA GLU A 122 17.89 -7.49 -0.08
C GLU A 122 16.63 -6.66 -0.31
N THR A 123 16.66 -5.93 -1.43
CA THR A 123 15.56 -5.08 -1.87
C THR A 123 14.60 -5.91 -2.69
N PHE A 124 13.31 -5.80 -2.43
CA PHE A 124 12.28 -6.40 -3.26
C PHE A 124 11.42 -5.34 -3.93
N PHE A 125 10.84 -5.73 -5.06
CA PHE A 125 9.87 -4.94 -5.80
C PHE A 125 8.47 -5.25 -5.27
N CYS A 126 7.68 -4.22 -5.00
CA CYS A 126 6.28 -4.37 -4.62
C CYS A 126 5.40 -3.22 -5.14
N TYR A 127 4.10 -3.45 -5.11
CA TYR A 127 3.07 -2.45 -5.35
C TYR A 127 2.40 -2.13 -4.01
N PHE A 128 2.41 -0.86 -3.61
CA PHE A 128 1.55 -0.38 -2.55
C PHE A 128 0.24 0.09 -3.17
N VAL A 129 -0.88 -0.48 -2.72
CA VAL A 129 -2.17 -0.33 -3.38
C VAL A 129 -3.21 0.16 -2.40
N GLU A 130 -3.71 1.38 -2.62
CA GLU A 130 -4.88 1.92 -1.93
C GLU A 130 -6.11 1.58 -2.77
N THR A 131 -7.10 0.95 -2.14
CA THR A 131 -8.31 0.47 -2.81
C THR A 131 -9.55 0.90 -2.05
N GLU A 132 -10.53 1.44 -2.76
CA GLU A 132 -11.86 1.68 -2.21
C GLU A 132 -12.78 0.53 -2.61
N VAL A 133 -13.18 -0.25 -1.62
CA VAL A 133 -14.03 -1.43 -1.79
C VAL A 133 -15.42 -1.09 -1.27
N TRP A 134 -16.42 -1.33 -2.11
CA TRP A 134 -17.83 -1.29 -1.74
C TRP A 134 -18.30 -2.68 -1.36
N SER A 135 -18.77 -2.81 -0.12
CA SER A 135 -19.38 -4.02 0.42
C SER A 135 -20.58 -3.66 1.27
N SER A 136 -21.67 -4.41 1.11
CA SER A 136 -22.85 -4.31 1.99
C SER A 136 -23.46 -2.90 2.17
N GLY A 137 -23.25 -2.00 1.18
CA GLY A 137 -23.79 -0.64 1.18
C GLY A 137 -22.86 0.43 1.76
N GLU A 138 -21.62 0.08 2.11
CA GLU A 138 -20.60 1.02 2.62
C GLU A 138 -19.33 0.94 1.78
N ALA A 139 -18.67 2.10 1.60
CA ALA A 139 -17.35 2.21 1.00
C ALA A 139 -16.29 2.19 2.10
N GLN A 140 -15.30 1.30 1.97
CA GLN A 140 -14.17 1.20 2.89
C GLN A 140 -12.86 1.28 2.12
N ILE A 141 -11.89 1.99 2.68
CA ILE A 141 -10.55 2.12 2.11
C ILE A 141 -9.66 1.05 2.73
N TYR A 142 -9.04 0.25 1.87
CA TYR A 142 -8.08 -0.79 2.24
C TYR A 142 -6.72 -0.49 1.61
N TYR A 143 -5.67 -0.90 2.31
CA TYR A 143 -4.29 -0.81 1.84
C TYR A 143 -3.73 -2.21 1.69
N TYR A 144 -3.21 -2.53 0.51
CA TYR A 144 -2.58 -3.81 0.23
C TYR A 144 -1.12 -3.60 -0.17
N LEU A 145 -0.26 -4.49 0.31
CA LEU A 145 1.06 -4.68 -0.24
C LEU A 145 1.02 -5.89 -1.17
N ILE A 146 1.42 -5.70 -2.41
CA ILE A 146 1.35 -6.75 -3.43
C ILE A 146 2.74 -6.98 -4.02
N SER A 147 3.18 -8.23 -4.09
CA SER A 147 4.46 -8.57 -4.70
C SER A 147 4.47 -8.33 -6.22
N LYS A 148 5.66 -8.37 -6.83
CA LYS A 148 5.82 -8.36 -8.30
C LYS A 148 4.98 -9.43 -9.01
N ASP A 149 4.77 -10.57 -8.36
CA ASP A 149 4.00 -11.71 -8.87
C ASP A 149 2.51 -11.63 -8.52
N PHE A 150 2.04 -10.47 -8.10
CA PHE A 150 0.63 -10.18 -7.79
C PHE A 150 0.07 -10.97 -6.59
N LYS A 151 0.92 -11.39 -5.66
CA LYS A 151 0.47 -11.99 -4.40
C LYS A 151 0.26 -10.89 -3.37
N ILE A 152 -0.92 -10.84 -2.74
CA ILE A 152 -1.15 -10.01 -1.56
C ILE A 152 -0.26 -10.54 -0.43
N LEU A 153 0.46 -9.63 0.21
CA LEU A 153 1.37 -9.92 1.30
C LEU A 153 0.69 -9.54 2.61
N ASP A 154 0.06 -10.51 3.26
CA ASP A 154 -0.45 -10.35 4.64
C ASP A 154 0.71 -10.09 5.61
N ASP A 155 1.84 -10.74 5.33
CA ASP A 155 3.14 -10.44 5.88
C ASP A 155 4.17 -10.36 4.74
N PRO A 156 4.85 -9.21 4.52
CA PRO A 156 5.97 -9.16 3.58
C PRO A 156 7.14 -10.07 3.97
N PHE A 157 7.16 -10.63 5.18
CA PHE A 157 8.14 -11.60 5.65
C PHE A 157 7.77 -13.07 5.35
N ASP A 158 6.54 -13.36 4.92
CA ASP A 158 6.09 -14.75 4.66
C ASP A 158 6.54 -15.32 3.30
N GLN A 159 7.30 -14.56 2.51
CA GLN A 159 7.99 -15.13 1.35
C GLN A 159 9.19 -15.94 1.80
N VAL A 160 8.91 -17.21 2.13
CA VAL A 160 9.90 -18.28 2.21
C VAL A 160 10.64 -18.33 0.89
N ILE A 161 11.94 -18.10 1.00
CA ILE A 161 12.98 -18.25 -0.02
C ILE A 161 12.85 -19.67 -0.61
N GLU A 162 12.57 -19.79 -1.90
CA GLU A 162 12.85 -21.01 -2.69
C GLU A 162 14.27 -20.95 -3.26
#